data_AF-A0A8I0K852-F1
#
_entry.id   AF-A0A8I0K852-F1
#
_cell.length_a   1.000
_cell.length_b   1.000
_cell.length_c   1.000
_cell.angle_alpha   90.00
_cell.angle_beta   90.00
_cell.angle_gamma   90.00
#
_symmetry.space_group_name_H-M   'P 1'
#
loop_
_entity.id
_entity.type
_entity.pdbx_description
1 polymer ?
#
loop_
_entity_poly.entity_id
_entity_poly.type
_entity_poly.pdbx_seq_one_letter_code
_entity_poly.pdbx_strand_id
1 'polypeptide(L)'
;MSRRIAVDLYNEIVAIKPEWHSDDLHDGVIKVVMTSSAADGEEIAKHHTTKQQRQILANRMKDNDDKLKLVIVRDMWLTGFDAPSMHTLYIDKPMKGHNLMQAIARVNRVYKDKIGGLVVDYLGIASDLKEALSFYSEAGGKGDPALVQDEAATILQEKLEVIDGIMHGFNYQEYFTANTSRKLNIILEAEEHILGVDQGEGKTRFLTAVAAMSQAFALAVPHPHAMEAAPVVAFFQAVKARLAKFSDGSGNVSGMSNAELEAKVKQTIDQ
;
A
#
# COMPACT_ATOMS: atom_id res chain seq x y z
N MET A 1 17.05 14.46 -0.42
CA MET A 1 18.31 13.79 -0.77
C MET A 1 19.26 14.66 -1.62
N SER A 2 20.52 14.81 -1.19
CA SER A 2 21.63 15.40 -1.97
C SER A 2 22.43 14.29 -2.68
N ARG A 3 23.34 14.64 -3.61
CA ARG A 3 24.25 13.64 -4.23
C ARG A 3 25.09 12.90 -3.19
N ARG A 4 25.59 13.64 -2.20
CA ARG A 4 26.36 13.08 -1.09
C ARG A 4 25.54 12.02 -0.35
N ILE A 5 24.31 12.36 0.06
CA ILE A 5 23.43 11.41 0.77
C ILE A 5 23.14 10.15 -0.06
N ALA A 6 22.98 10.28 -1.38
CA ALA A 6 22.77 9.11 -2.24
C ALA A 6 23.97 8.15 -2.25
N VAL A 7 25.19 8.69 -2.23
CA VAL A 7 26.43 7.89 -2.15
C VAL A 7 26.65 7.33 -0.75
N ASP A 8 26.41 8.15 0.29
CA ASP A 8 26.51 7.71 1.68
C ASP A 8 25.54 6.54 1.92
N LEU A 9 24.28 6.65 1.49
CA LEU A 9 23.29 5.58 1.58
C LEU A 9 23.71 4.34 0.80
N TYR A 10 24.27 4.51 -0.40
CA TYR A 10 24.80 3.39 -1.17
C TYR A 10 25.90 2.66 -0.41
N ASN A 11 26.86 3.40 0.14
CA ASN A 11 27.99 2.86 0.90
C ASN A 11 27.53 2.13 2.16
N GLU A 12 26.59 2.68 2.91
CA GLU A 12 26.01 2.03 4.09
C GLU A 12 25.29 0.72 3.72
N ILE A 13 24.51 0.71 2.63
CA ILE A 13 23.86 -0.52 2.16
C ILE A 13 24.90 -1.56 1.73
N VAL A 14 25.94 -1.14 0.99
CA VAL A 14 27.02 -2.04 0.55
C VAL A 14 27.86 -2.55 1.72
N ALA A 15 28.05 -1.77 2.78
CA ALA A 15 28.72 -2.22 4.00
C ALA A 15 27.92 -3.36 4.68
N ILE A 16 26.59 -3.28 4.65
CA ILE A 16 25.69 -4.33 5.20
C ILE A 16 25.55 -5.51 4.22
N LYS A 17 25.57 -5.24 2.92
CA LYS A 17 25.38 -6.20 1.82
C LYS A 17 26.47 -6.08 0.75
N PRO A 18 27.71 -6.53 1.03
CA PRO A 18 28.81 -6.38 0.09
C PRO A 18 28.55 -7.05 -1.26
N GLU A 19 27.79 -8.16 -1.25
CA GLU A 19 27.45 -8.94 -2.44
C GLU A 19 26.45 -8.25 -3.39
N TRP A 20 25.84 -7.13 -2.97
CA TRP A 20 24.94 -6.35 -3.81
C TRP A 20 25.69 -5.39 -4.75
N HIS A 21 26.92 -5.04 -4.40
CA HIS A 21 27.76 -4.13 -5.18
C HIS A 21 28.37 -4.84 -6.40
N SER A 22 28.58 -4.07 -7.47
CA SER A 22 29.44 -4.41 -8.59
C SER A 22 29.84 -3.11 -9.28
N ASP A 23 31.09 -3.02 -9.74
CA ASP A 23 31.54 -1.91 -10.60
C ASP A 23 31.03 -2.06 -12.05
N ASP A 24 30.71 -3.29 -12.47
CA ASP A 24 30.16 -3.54 -13.81
C ASP A 24 28.74 -2.98 -13.91
N LEU A 25 28.51 -2.11 -14.89
CA LEU A 25 27.20 -1.54 -15.20
C LEU A 25 26.14 -2.60 -15.51
N HIS A 26 26.54 -3.78 -15.99
CA HIS A 26 25.65 -4.89 -16.34
C HIS A 26 25.42 -5.89 -15.20
N ASP A 27 26.06 -5.69 -14.04
CA ASP A 27 25.90 -6.56 -12.87
C ASP A 27 25.57 -5.76 -11.60
N GLY A 28 25.38 -6.45 -10.48
CA GLY A 28 25.05 -5.86 -9.19
C GLY A 28 23.54 -5.69 -8.97
N VAL A 29 23.15 -5.74 -7.69
CA VAL A 29 21.76 -5.67 -7.22
C VAL A 29 21.33 -4.23 -6.96
N ILE A 30 22.29 -3.36 -6.62
CA ILE A 30 22.08 -1.95 -6.30
C ILE A 30 22.94 -1.03 -7.17
N LYS A 31 22.34 0.05 -7.67
CA LYS A 31 23.04 1.12 -8.42
C LYS A 31 22.59 2.51 -7.99
N VAL A 32 23.46 3.50 -8.18
CA VAL A 32 23.11 4.93 -8.05
C VAL A 32 22.97 5.52 -9.45
N VAL A 33 21.86 6.22 -9.70
CA VAL A 33 21.61 6.93 -10.95
C VAL A 33 21.53 8.43 -10.67
N MET A 34 22.61 9.14 -10.99
CA MET A 34 22.68 10.59 -10.87
C MET A 34 23.65 11.22 -11.87
N THR A 35 23.57 12.54 -12.02
CA THR A 35 24.65 13.35 -12.58
C THR A 35 25.59 13.79 -11.46
N SER A 36 26.85 14.02 -11.81
CA SER A 36 27.86 14.70 -10.98
C SER A 36 28.43 15.90 -11.74
N SER A 37 29.18 16.73 -11.04
CA SER A 37 29.95 17.88 -11.52
C SER A 37 31.39 17.76 -11.02
N ALA A 38 32.30 18.53 -11.63
CA ALA A 38 33.72 18.52 -11.25
C ALA A 38 33.99 18.91 -9.78
N ALA A 39 33.05 19.60 -9.13
CA ALA A 39 33.16 20.04 -7.74
C ALA A 39 32.68 18.98 -6.72
N ASP A 40 32.08 17.87 -7.16
CA ASP A 40 31.45 16.89 -6.26
C ASP A 40 32.45 15.89 -5.63
N GLY A 41 33.73 15.92 -6.01
CA GLY A 41 34.77 15.01 -5.49
C GLY A 41 34.75 13.61 -6.11
N GLU A 42 35.76 12.81 -5.78
CA GLU A 42 36.04 11.52 -6.42
C GLU A 42 34.95 10.47 -6.15
N GLU A 43 34.50 10.34 -4.90
CA GLU A 43 33.49 9.35 -4.51
C GLU A 43 32.15 9.55 -5.23
N ILE A 44 31.70 10.81 -5.38
CA ILE A 44 30.47 11.11 -6.12
C ILE A 44 30.68 10.91 -7.63
N ALA A 45 31.88 11.18 -8.14
CA ALA A 45 32.20 11.01 -9.55
C ALA A 45 32.12 9.54 -10.01
N LYS A 46 32.45 8.56 -9.13
CA LYS A 46 32.32 7.13 -9.42
C LYS A 46 30.89 6.71 -9.79
N HIS A 47 29.91 7.40 -9.23
CA HIS A 47 28.48 7.15 -9.46
C HIS A 47 27.87 8.04 -10.55
N HIS A 48 28.71 8.79 -11.28
CA HIS A 48 28.26 9.54 -12.44
C HIS A 48 27.73 8.59 -13.51
N THR A 49 26.51 8.83 -13.98
CA THR A 49 25.95 8.08 -15.12
C THR A 49 25.81 8.99 -16.33
N THR A 50 26.25 8.52 -17.50
CA THR A 50 26.00 9.17 -18.80
C THR A 50 24.60 8.85 -19.31
N LYS A 51 24.13 9.53 -20.36
CA LYS A 51 22.82 9.25 -20.97
C LYS A 51 22.69 7.80 -21.42
N GLN A 52 23.74 7.24 -22.01
CA GLN A 52 23.76 5.85 -22.47
C GLN A 52 23.72 4.87 -21.28
N GLN A 53 24.51 5.11 -20.24
CA GLN A 53 24.51 4.27 -19.05
C GLN A 53 23.15 4.27 -18.34
N ARG A 54 22.48 5.43 -18.29
CA ARG A 54 21.12 5.51 -17.75
C ARG A 54 20.11 4.70 -18.55
N GLN A 55 20.25 4.64 -19.88
CA GLN A 55 19.37 3.80 -20.70
C GLN A 55 19.61 2.31 -20.43
N ILE A 56 20.87 1.90 -20.24
CA ILE A 56 21.22 0.52 -19.89
C ILE A 56 20.59 0.16 -18.55
N LEU A 57 20.81 0.97 -17.51
CA LEU A 57 20.25 0.74 -16.18
C LEU A 57 18.71 0.74 -16.20
N ALA A 58 18.10 1.60 -17.02
CA ALA A 58 16.66 1.64 -17.18
C ALA A 58 16.11 0.35 -17.81
N ASN A 59 16.82 -0.23 -18.78
CA ASN A 59 16.44 -1.52 -19.38
C ASN A 59 16.60 -2.66 -18.38
N ARG A 60 17.71 -2.69 -17.64
CA ARG A 60 17.94 -3.67 -16.56
C ARG A 60 16.83 -3.63 -15.51
N MET A 61 16.45 -2.43 -15.05
CA MET A 61 15.42 -2.27 -14.03
C MET A 61 14.01 -2.67 -14.52
N LYS A 62 13.77 -2.70 -15.83
CA LYS A 62 12.49 -3.15 -16.43
C LYS A 62 12.44 -4.67 -16.62
N ASP A 63 13.60 -5.32 -16.65
CA ASP A 63 13.71 -6.76 -16.80
C ASP A 63 13.53 -7.42 -15.42
N ASN A 64 12.51 -8.26 -15.28
CA ASN A 64 12.22 -8.92 -14.02
C ASN A 64 13.25 -10.01 -13.69
N ASP A 65 13.97 -10.52 -14.68
CA ASP A 65 14.97 -11.57 -14.53
C ASP A 65 16.38 -11.00 -14.28
N ASP A 66 16.57 -9.68 -14.41
CA ASP A 66 17.83 -9.00 -14.08
C ASP A 66 18.05 -8.95 -12.56
N LYS A 67 19.32 -9.01 -12.14
CA LYS A 67 19.73 -8.91 -10.73
C LYS A 67 19.48 -7.53 -10.11
N LEU A 68 19.40 -6.47 -10.90
CA LEU A 68 19.19 -5.10 -10.44
C LEU A 68 17.80 -4.95 -9.83
N LYS A 69 17.72 -4.82 -8.50
CA LYS A 69 16.44 -4.69 -7.77
C LYS A 69 16.29 -3.37 -7.03
N LEU A 70 17.36 -2.61 -6.82
CA LEU A 70 17.33 -1.34 -6.11
C LEU A 70 18.12 -0.27 -6.87
N VAL A 71 17.50 0.90 -7.05
CA VAL A 71 18.18 2.06 -7.64
C VAL A 71 17.97 3.28 -6.75
N ILE A 72 19.08 3.90 -6.37
CA ILE A 72 19.07 5.17 -5.63
C ILE A 72 19.13 6.32 -6.63
N VAL A 73 18.17 7.24 -6.54
CA VAL A 73 18.07 8.40 -7.42
C VAL A 73 17.90 9.68 -6.62
N ARG A 74 18.40 10.80 -7.15
CA ARG A 74 18.15 12.14 -6.59
C ARG A 74 16.96 12.84 -7.25
N ASP A 75 17.05 12.99 -8.56
CA ASP A 75 16.08 13.68 -9.42
C ASP A 75 15.73 12.86 -10.67
N MET A 76 16.60 11.91 -11.03
CA MET A 76 16.43 11.07 -12.20
C MET A 76 15.34 10.03 -11.98
N TRP A 77 14.67 9.64 -13.05
CA TRP A 77 13.61 8.62 -13.07
C TRP A 77 12.37 8.94 -12.23
N LEU A 78 12.33 10.10 -11.56
CA LEU A 78 11.09 10.67 -11.02
C LEU A 78 10.13 11.09 -12.15
N THR A 79 10.68 11.42 -13.32
CA THR A 79 9.93 11.70 -14.56
C THR A 79 10.46 10.84 -15.73
N GLY A 80 9.56 10.46 -16.64
CA GLY A 80 9.89 9.78 -17.90
C GLY A 80 10.30 8.31 -17.81
N PHE A 81 10.67 7.80 -16.63
CA PHE A 81 10.93 6.37 -16.43
C PHE A 81 9.62 5.63 -16.12
N ASP A 82 9.46 4.43 -16.70
CA ASP A 82 8.24 3.63 -16.55
C ASP A 82 8.61 2.14 -16.56
N ALA A 83 8.33 1.48 -15.44
CA ALA A 83 8.52 0.05 -15.21
C ALA A 83 7.30 -0.48 -14.45
N PRO A 84 6.30 -1.07 -15.14
CA PRO A 84 5.05 -1.49 -14.52
C PRO A 84 5.21 -2.45 -13.33
N SER A 85 6.25 -3.30 -13.37
CA SER A 85 6.61 -4.24 -12.30
C SER A 85 7.18 -3.56 -11.04
N MET A 86 7.57 -2.29 -11.11
CA MET A 86 8.07 -1.55 -9.96
C MET A 86 6.97 -1.37 -8.92
N HIS A 87 7.22 -1.85 -7.70
CA HIS A 87 6.23 -1.90 -6.63
C HIS A 87 6.50 -0.90 -5.51
N THR A 88 7.76 -0.66 -5.14
CA THR A 88 8.09 0.08 -3.92
C THR A 88 8.88 1.36 -4.22
N LEU A 89 8.47 2.47 -3.58
CA LEU A 89 9.17 3.76 -3.59
C LEU A 89 9.59 4.14 -2.17
N TYR A 90 10.89 4.34 -1.95
CA TYR A 90 11.43 4.88 -0.69
C TYR A 90 11.70 6.37 -0.85
N ILE A 91 11.21 7.20 0.07
CA ILE A 91 11.28 8.66 -0.03
C ILE A 91 12.03 9.23 1.17
N ASP A 92 13.18 9.85 0.86
CA ASP A 92 13.97 10.70 1.77
C ASP A 92 14.26 12.05 1.07
N LYS A 93 13.20 12.68 0.58
CA LYS A 93 13.25 14.00 -0.04
C LYS A 93 11.93 14.72 0.15
N PRO A 94 11.94 16.00 0.56
CA PRO A 94 10.74 16.82 0.56
C PRO A 94 10.17 16.88 -0.86
N MET A 95 8.95 16.38 -1.04
CA MET A 95 8.22 16.38 -2.30
C MET A 95 6.80 16.85 -2.04
N LYS A 96 6.27 17.68 -2.93
CA LYS A 96 4.93 18.26 -2.81
C LYS A 96 4.22 18.30 -4.16
N GLY A 97 2.89 18.34 -4.12
CA GLY A 97 2.03 18.54 -5.29
C GLY A 97 2.33 17.56 -6.43
N HIS A 98 2.44 18.10 -7.65
CA HIS A 98 2.61 17.31 -8.88
C HIS A 98 3.83 16.39 -8.88
N ASN A 99 4.97 16.82 -8.30
CA ASN A 99 6.18 15.99 -8.27
C ASN A 99 6.01 14.74 -7.40
N LEU A 100 5.30 14.88 -6.27
CA LEU A 100 4.97 13.77 -5.40
C LEU A 100 4.00 12.79 -6.09
N MET A 101 2.94 13.33 -6.70
CA MET A 101 1.96 12.54 -7.45
C MET A 101 2.58 11.78 -8.62
N GLN A 102 3.46 12.42 -9.38
CA GLN A 102 4.17 11.77 -10.48
C GLN A 102 5.03 10.62 -10.00
N ALA A 103 5.74 10.78 -8.88
CA ALA A 103 6.58 9.73 -8.32
C ALA A 103 5.74 8.53 -7.83
N ILE A 104 4.63 8.78 -7.13
CA ILE A 104 3.76 7.72 -6.60
C ILE A 104 3.05 6.96 -7.73
N ALA A 105 2.59 7.67 -8.76
CA ALA A 105 1.96 7.04 -9.92
C ALA A 105 2.88 6.05 -10.64
N ARG A 106 4.22 6.17 -10.51
CA ARG A 106 5.17 5.20 -11.10
C ARG A 106 5.10 3.85 -10.44
N VAL A 107 4.95 3.79 -9.13
CA VAL A 107 4.90 2.52 -8.40
C VAL A 107 3.50 1.92 -8.34
N ASN A 108 2.47 2.69 -8.71
CA ASN A 108 1.08 2.22 -8.76
C ASN A 108 0.57 1.83 -10.16
N ARG A 109 1.47 1.44 -11.08
CA ARG A 109 1.09 0.87 -12.39
C ARG A 109 0.49 -0.53 -12.23
N VAL A 110 -0.59 -0.84 -12.96
CA VAL A 110 -1.16 -2.20 -13.00
C VAL A 110 -0.15 -3.17 -13.63
N TYR A 111 0.14 -4.28 -12.95
CA TYR A 111 1.06 -5.29 -13.44
C TYR A 111 0.81 -6.66 -12.78
N LYS A 112 0.36 -7.66 -13.55
CA LYS A 112 0.07 -9.03 -13.06
C LYS A 112 -0.74 -8.99 -11.76
N ASP A 113 -0.31 -9.72 -10.74
CA ASP A 113 -0.96 -9.84 -9.42
C ASP A 113 -0.58 -8.70 -8.45
N LYS A 114 -0.01 -7.60 -8.94
CA LYS A 114 0.38 -6.45 -8.10
C LYS A 114 -0.88 -5.72 -7.61
N ILE A 115 -1.16 -5.85 -6.31
CA ILE A 115 -2.35 -5.28 -5.64
C ILE A 115 -2.28 -3.74 -5.54
N GLY A 116 -1.07 -3.17 -5.52
CA GLY A 116 -0.84 -1.72 -5.47
C GLY A 116 0.64 -1.35 -5.41
N GLY A 117 0.95 -0.07 -5.28
CA GLY A 117 2.30 0.42 -4.98
C GLY A 117 2.51 0.65 -3.48
N LEU A 118 3.69 0.31 -2.97
CA LEU A 118 4.11 0.63 -1.60
C LEU A 118 4.97 1.90 -1.60
N VAL A 119 4.59 2.88 -0.78
CA VAL A 119 5.39 4.08 -0.54
C VAL A 119 5.89 4.05 0.91
N VAL A 120 7.20 4.09 1.08
CA VAL A 120 7.87 4.16 2.38
C VAL A 120 8.46 5.55 2.54
N ASP A 121 7.94 6.30 3.50
CA ASP A 121 8.28 7.70 3.71
C ASP A 121 9.03 7.88 5.04
N TYR A 122 10.20 8.51 4.96
CA TYR A 122 11.07 8.79 6.12
C TYR A 122 10.96 10.24 6.62
N LEU A 123 10.22 11.12 5.92
CA LEU A 123 10.13 12.55 6.23
C LEU A 123 8.75 13.02 6.68
N GLY A 124 7.69 12.22 6.49
CA GLY A 124 6.33 12.58 6.90
C GLY A 124 5.56 13.38 5.84
N ILE A 125 5.68 13.02 4.57
CA ILE A 125 4.98 13.62 3.41
C ILE A 125 3.49 13.23 3.33
N ALA A 126 2.95 12.48 4.28
CA ALA A 126 1.56 12.01 4.25
C ALA A 126 0.54 13.15 4.10
N SER A 127 0.78 14.30 4.75
CA SER A 127 -0.06 15.49 4.60
C SER A 127 0.06 16.11 3.21
N ASP A 128 1.28 16.21 2.67
CA ASP A 128 1.54 16.71 1.31
C ASP A 128 0.93 15.78 0.25
N LEU A 129 0.89 14.47 0.52
CA LEU A 129 0.22 13.49 -0.33
C LEU A 129 -1.29 13.67 -0.30
N LYS A 130 -1.88 13.82 0.88
CA LYS A 130 -3.33 14.07 1.05
C LYS A 130 -3.76 15.33 0.31
N GLU A 131 -2.98 16.41 0.45
CA GLU A 131 -3.20 17.67 -0.27
C GLU A 131 -3.01 17.50 -1.79
N ALA A 132 -1.96 16.81 -2.24
CA ALA A 132 -1.75 16.60 -3.67
C ALA A 132 -2.82 15.72 -4.33
N LEU A 133 -3.40 14.77 -3.58
CA LEU A 133 -4.53 13.96 -4.02
C LEU A 133 -5.83 14.76 -4.08
N SER A 134 -6.07 15.70 -3.15
CA SER A 134 -7.26 16.56 -3.21
C SER A 134 -7.26 17.45 -4.45
N PHE A 135 -6.12 18.01 -4.84
CA PHE A 135 -5.99 18.78 -6.09
C PHE A 135 -6.29 17.96 -7.36
N TYR A 136 -5.97 16.67 -7.40
CA TYR A 136 -6.31 15.79 -8.53
C TYR A 136 -7.80 15.42 -8.57
N SER A 137 -8.44 15.33 -7.40
CA SER A 137 -9.89 15.24 -7.30
C SER A 137 -10.55 16.50 -7.87
N GLU A 138 -9.98 17.68 -7.58
CA GLU A 138 -10.50 18.99 -8.04
C GLU A 138 -10.21 19.29 -9.53
N ALA A 139 -9.10 18.81 -10.09
CA ALA A 139 -8.67 19.12 -11.47
C ALA A 139 -9.28 18.20 -12.55
N GLY A 140 -10.18 17.28 -12.20
CA GLY A 140 -10.77 16.34 -13.16
C GLY A 140 -11.91 15.44 -12.66
N GLY A 141 -12.25 15.46 -11.37
CA GLY A 141 -13.51 14.95 -10.86
C GLY A 141 -14.45 16.12 -10.62
N LYS A 142 -15.63 16.13 -11.25
CA LYS A 142 -16.68 17.07 -10.83
C LYS A 142 -17.11 16.69 -9.41
N GLY A 143 -16.69 17.44 -8.41
CA GLY A 143 -17.20 17.32 -7.05
C GLY A 143 -16.45 18.25 -6.10
N ASP A 144 -17.20 19.05 -5.35
CA ASP A 144 -16.71 19.71 -4.13
C ASP A 144 -16.19 18.61 -3.19
N PRO A 145 -14.96 18.67 -2.65
CA PRO A 145 -14.43 17.67 -1.73
C PRO A 145 -15.35 17.38 -0.53
N ALA A 146 -16.14 18.36 -0.08
CA ALA A 146 -17.17 18.14 0.93
C ALA A 146 -18.31 17.27 0.39
N LEU A 147 -18.78 17.54 -0.83
CA LEU A 147 -19.77 16.68 -1.51
C LEU A 147 -19.23 15.27 -1.77
N VAL A 148 -17.96 15.11 -2.11
CA VAL A 148 -17.33 13.79 -2.30
C VAL A 148 -17.25 13.02 -0.97
N GLN A 149 -16.99 13.71 0.15
CA GLN A 149 -17.02 13.10 1.48
C GLN A 149 -18.44 12.71 1.90
N ASP A 150 -19.43 13.55 1.64
CA ASP A 150 -20.84 13.28 1.93
C ASP A 150 -21.38 12.12 1.06
N GLU A 151 -21.02 12.09 -0.23
CA GLU A 151 -21.33 10.97 -1.14
C GLU A 151 -20.64 9.69 -0.70
N ALA A 152 -19.36 9.75 -0.30
CA ALA A 152 -18.63 8.60 0.23
C ALA A 152 -19.23 8.09 1.55
N ALA A 153 -19.69 8.99 2.43
CA ALA A 153 -20.39 8.62 3.66
C ALA A 153 -21.75 7.95 3.36
N THR A 154 -22.45 8.42 2.32
CA THR A 154 -23.69 7.80 1.84
C THR A 154 -23.42 6.39 1.33
N ILE A 155 -22.41 6.21 0.47
CA ILE A 155 -22.02 4.89 -0.04
C ILE A 155 -21.58 3.97 1.10
N LEU A 156 -20.85 4.48 2.10
CA LEU A 156 -20.46 3.71 3.27
C LEU A 156 -21.70 3.17 4.01
N GLN A 157 -22.71 4.01 4.25
CA GLN A 157 -23.97 3.59 4.89
C GLN A 157 -24.69 2.53 4.05
N GLU A 158 -24.85 2.75 2.74
CA GLU A 158 -25.45 1.75 1.84
C GLU A 158 -24.74 0.40 1.89
N LYS A 159 -23.39 0.39 1.93
CA LYS A 159 -22.64 -0.88 2.01
C LYS A 159 -22.75 -1.54 3.38
N LEU A 160 -22.85 -0.75 4.44
CA LEU A 160 -23.13 -1.28 5.77
C LEU A 160 -24.52 -1.92 5.82
N GLU A 161 -25.54 -1.34 5.20
CA GLU A 161 -26.88 -1.95 5.09
C GLU A 161 -26.86 -3.26 4.29
N VAL A 162 -26.11 -3.32 3.19
CA VAL A 162 -25.93 -4.58 2.44
C VAL A 162 -25.28 -5.65 3.30
N ILE A 163 -24.24 -5.28 4.07
CA ILE A 163 -23.57 -6.21 4.98
C ILE A 163 -24.52 -6.63 6.10
N ASP A 164 -25.30 -5.73 6.66
CA ASP A 164 -26.31 -6.05 7.69
C ASP A 164 -27.34 -7.05 7.17
N GLY A 165 -27.77 -6.90 5.91
CA GLY A 165 -28.63 -7.88 5.24
C GLY A 165 -27.99 -9.27 5.09
N ILE A 166 -26.68 -9.34 4.81
CA ILE A 166 -25.93 -10.61 4.78
C ILE A 166 -25.82 -11.21 6.19
N MET A 167 -25.59 -10.37 7.19
CA MET A 167 -25.42 -10.76 8.59
C MET A 167 -26.77 -10.95 9.31
N HIS A 168 -27.90 -10.83 8.62
CA HIS A 168 -29.22 -10.98 9.20
C HIS A 168 -29.36 -12.34 9.90
N GLY A 169 -29.79 -12.31 11.17
CA GLY A 169 -29.88 -13.51 12.02
C GLY A 169 -28.59 -13.86 12.78
N PHE A 170 -27.48 -13.14 12.54
CA PHE A 170 -26.23 -13.28 13.28
C PHE A 170 -25.94 -12.04 14.13
N ASN A 171 -25.82 -12.22 15.44
CA ASN A 171 -25.58 -11.12 16.38
C ASN A 171 -24.09 -10.75 16.47
N TYR A 172 -23.56 -10.08 15.44
CA TYR A 172 -22.17 -9.62 15.46
C TYR A 172 -21.89 -8.50 16.47
N GLN A 173 -22.93 -7.81 16.97
CA GLN A 173 -22.78 -6.71 17.95
C GLN A 173 -22.16 -7.18 19.27
N GLU A 174 -22.30 -8.47 19.61
CA GLU A 174 -21.63 -9.06 20.78
C GLU A 174 -20.10 -8.84 20.72
N TYR A 175 -19.53 -8.74 19.52
CA TYR A 175 -18.09 -8.54 19.33
C TYR A 175 -17.56 -7.32 20.08
N PHE A 176 -18.31 -6.22 20.13
CA PHE A 176 -17.80 -4.95 20.67
C PHE A 176 -17.71 -4.93 22.20
N THR A 177 -18.43 -5.83 22.88
CA THR A 177 -18.43 -5.93 24.35
C THR A 177 -17.75 -7.21 24.86
N ALA A 178 -17.48 -8.17 23.97
CA ALA A 178 -16.87 -9.45 24.29
C ALA A 178 -15.40 -9.35 24.71
N ASN A 179 -14.97 -10.31 25.53
CA ASN A 179 -13.54 -10.54 25.82
C ASN A 179 -12.81 -11.11 24.58
N THR A 180 -11.48 -11.12 24.61
CA THR A 180 -10.65 -11.54 23.46
C THR A 180 -10.99 -12.94 22.94
N SER A 181 -11.14 -13.92 23.83
CA SER A 181 -11.47 -15.30 23.43
C SER A 181 -12.83 -15.38 22.74
N ARG A 182 -13.84 -14.65 23.25
CA ARG A 182 -15.16 -14.61 22.64
C ARG A 182 -15.16 -13.83 21.32
N LYS A 183 -14.41 -12.73 21.22
CA LYS A 183 -14.22 -11.98 19.95
C LYS A 183 -13.70 -12.88 18.82
N LEU A 184 -12.73 -13.74 19.11
CA LEU A 184 -12.20 -14.70 18.13
C LEU A 184 -13.26 -15.71 17.68
N ASN A 185 -14.07 -16.22 18.62
CA ASN A 185 -15.18 -17.12 18.31
C ASN A 185 -16.27 -16.44 17.48
N ILE A 186 -16.58 -15.17 17.75
CA ILE A 186 -17.57 -14.43 16.97
C ILE A 186 -17.11 -14.26 15.51
N ILE A 187 -15.81 -14.05 15.28
CA ILE A 187 -15.27 -13.99 13.91
C ILE A 187 -15.41 -15.35 13.20
N LEU A 188 -15.22 -16.47 13.91
CA LEU A 188 -15.41 -17.83 13.38
C LEU A 188 -16.89 -18.08 13.02
N GLU A 189 -17.79 -17.76 13.94
CA GLU A 189 -19.23 -17.94 13.76
C GLU A 189 -19.75 -17.04 12.62
N ALA A 190 -19.23 -15.81 12.49
CA ALA A 190 -19.55 -14.92 11.39
C ALA A 190 -19.16 -15.51 10.03
N GLU A 191 -17.99 -16.15 9.94
CA GLU A 191 -17.54 -16.84 8.73
C GLU A 191 -18.48 -17.99 8.35
N GLU A 192 -18.84 -18.84 9.32
CA GLU A 192 -19.78 -19.95 9.10
C GLU A 192 -21.16 -19.43 8.65
N HIS A 193 -21.66 -18.38 9.29
CA HIS A 193 -22.89 -17.71 8.90
C HIS A 193 -22.84 -17.22 7.44
N ILE A 194 -21.79 -16.47 7.08
CA ILE A 194 -21.62 -15.92 5.72
C ILE A 194 -21.54 -17.03 4.67
N LEU A 195 -20.92 -18.17 4.97
CA LEU A 195 -20.85 -19.32 4.06
C LEU A 195 -22.21 -20.02 3.89
N GLY A 196 -23.09 -19.93 4.88
CA GLY A 196 -24.46 -20.47 4.84
C GLY A 196 -25.49 -19.59 4.13
N VAL A 197 -25.16 -18.33 3.84
CA VAL A 197 -26.06 -17.35 3.21
C VAL A 197 -26.21 -17.62 1.70
N ASP A 198 -27.44 -17.43 1.19
CA ASP A 198 -27.80 -17.52 -0.24
C ASP A 198 -27.28 -18.77 -0.95
N GLN A 199 -27.46 -19.94 -0.33
CA GLN A 199 -27.05 -21.22 -0.92
C GLN A 199 -25.54 -21.28 -1.28
N GLY A 200 -24.70 -20.54 -0.56
CA GLY A 200 -23.25 -20.51 -0.74
C GLY A 200 -22.71 -19.28 -1.49
N GLU A 201 -23.57 -18.35 -1.93
CA GLU A 201 -23.13 -17.10 -2.57
C GLU A 201 -22.71 -16.01 -1.56
N GLY A 202 -23.02 -16.19 -0.27
CA GLY A 202 -22.76 -15.20 0.78
C GLY A 202 -21.30 -14.74 0.86
N LYS A 203 -20.32 -15.63 0.63
CA LYS A 203 -18.89 -15.28 0.60
C LYS A 203 -18.58 -14.22 -0.46
N THR A 204 -18.98 -14.44 -1.71
CA THR A 204 -18.68 -13.52 -2.82
C THR A 204 -19.37 -12.17 -2.61
N ARG A 205 -20.63 -12.19 -2.18
CA ARG A 205 -21.40 -10.98 -1.83
C ARG A 205 -20.74 -10.20 -0.71
N PHE A 206 -20.36 -10.87 0.37
CA PHE A 206 -19.72 -10.25 1.53
C PHE A 206 -18.36 -9.64 1.17
N LEU A 207 -17.50 -10.39 0.46
CA LEU A 207 -16.17 -9.89 0.06
C LEU A 207 -16.28 -8.65 -0.83
N THR A 208 -17.26 -8.63 -1.74
CA THR A 208 -17.55 -7.49 -2.62
C THR A 208 -18.05 -6.29 -1.83
N ALA A 209 -19.02 -6.49 -0.93
CA ALA A 209 -19.59 -5.43 -0.11
C ALA A 209 -18.55 -4.81 0.84
N VAL A 210 -17.73 -5.64 1.51
CA VAL A 210 -16.67 -5.16 2.41
C VAL A 210 -15.55 -4.45 1.65
N ALA A 211 -15.25 -4.84 0.40
CA ALA A 211 -14.30 -4.11 -0.44
C ALA A 211 -14.81 -2.69 -0.76
N ALA A 212 -16.06 -2.57 -1.21
CA ALA A 212 -16.68 -1.29 -1.51
C ALA A 212 -16.81 -0.42 -0.25
N MET A 213 -17.24 -1.00 0.89
CA MET A 213 -17.30 -0.33 2.19
C MET A 213 -15.93 0.22 2.60
N SER A 214 -14.85 -0.55 2.44
CA SER A 214 -13.50 -0.12 2.81
C SER A 214 -13.01 1.05 1.96
N GLN A 215 -13.34 1.07 0.67
CA GLN A 215 -13.03 2.19 -0.23
C GLN A 215 -13.82 3.44 0.15
N ALA A 216 -15.13 3.29 0.38
CA ALA A 216 -16.00 4.39 0.78
C ALA A 216 -15.58 4.99 2.13
N PHE A 217 -15.26 4.15 3.12
CA PHE A 217 -14.74 4.58 4.41
C PHE A 217 -13.45 5.41 4.28
N ALA A 218 -12.49 4.95 3.47
CA ALA A 218 -11.23 5.65 3.26
C ALA A 218 -11.42 7.04 2.62
N LEU A 219 -12.46 7.20 1.78
CA LEU A 219 -12.81 8.49 1.17
C LEU A 219 -13.64 9.39 2.10
N ALA A 220 -14.44 8.79 2.98
CA ALA A 220 -15.32 9.51 3.88
C ALA A 220 -14.59 10.08 5.11
N VAL A 221 -13.50 9.47 5.60
CA VAL A 221 -12.78 9.98 6.78
C VAL A 221 -12.20 11.39 6.51
N PRO A 222 -12.47 12.39 7.39
CA PRO A 222 -12.93 12.29 8.77
C PRO A 222 -14.42 12.62 9.02
N HIS A 223 -15.33 12.35 8.07
CA HIS A 223 -16.76 12.60 8.22
C HIS A 223 -17.35 11.93 9.49
N PRO A 224 -18.23 12.60 10.28
CA PRO A 224 -18.75 12.07 11.54
C PRO A 224 -19.34 10.65 11.45
N HIS A 225 -20.18 10.38 10.45
CA HIS A 225 -20.74 9.04 10.25
C HIS A 225 -19.70 7.97 9.91
N ALA A 226 -18.60 8.35 9.25
CA ALA A 226 -17.50 7.41 9.02
C ALA A 226 -16.78 7.12 10.33
N MET A 227 -16.51 8.15 11.14
CA MET A 227 -15.89 7.95 12.46
C MET A 227 -16.73 7.08 13.39
N GLU A 228 -18.05 7.26 13.42
CA GLU A 228 -18.99 6.43 14.17
C GLU A 228 -18.97 4.96 13.70
N ALA A 229 -18.83 4.73 12.39
CA ALA A 229 -18.79 3.40 11.81
C ALA A 229 -17.44 2.69 11.91
N ALA A 230 -16.36 3.37 12.32
CA ALA A 230 -15.00 2.83 12.29
C ALA A 230 -14.83 1.48 13.02
N PRO A 231 -15.40 1.26 14.22
CA PRO A 231 -15.30 -0.05 14.89
C PRO A 231 -15.97 -1.17 14.10
N VAL A 232 -17.13 -0.89 13.49
CA VAL A 232 -17.90 -1.86 12.70
C VAL A 232 -17.18 -2.18 11.38
N VAL A 233 -16.63 -1.17 10.72
CA VAL A 233 -15.79 -1.32 9.52
C VAL A 233 -14.59 -2.22 9.81
N ALA A 234 -13.89 -1.98 10.92
CA ALA A 234 -12.75 -2.78 11.36
C ALA A 234 -13.13 -4.25 11.60
N PHE A 235 -14.26 -4.51 12.26
CA PHE A 235 -14.78 -5.86 12.46
C PHE A 235 -14.98 -6.59 11.12
N PHE A 236 -15.69 -5.99 10.16
CA PHE A 236 -15.96 -6.63 8.88
C PHE A 236 -14.71 -6.81 8.01
N GLN A 237 -13.73 -5.91 8.12
CA GLN A 237 -12.41 -6.10 7.49
C GLN A 237 -11.66 -7.32 8.07
N ALA A 238 -11.76 -7.56 9.38
CA ALA A 238 -11.18 -8.74 10.01
C ALA A 238 -11.85 -10.04 9.52
N VAL A 239 -13.19 -10.07 9.45
CA VAL A 239 -13.95 -11.21 8.90
C VAL A 239 -13.57 -11.46 7.43
N LYS A 240 -13.46 -10.42 6.60
CA LYS A 240 -13.00 -10.52 5.21
C LYS A 240 -11.60 -11.12 5.10
N ALA A 241 -10.64 -10.62 5.90
CA ALA A 241 -9.26 -11.09 5.87
C ALA A 241 -9.16 -12.59 6.21
N ARG A 242 -10.06 -13.08 7.08
CA ARG A 242 -10.18 -14.49 7.41
C ARG A 242 -10.79 -15.30 6.27
N LEU A 243 -11.95 -14.89 5.74
CA LEU A 243 -12.64 -15.56 4.62
C LEU A 243 -11.77 -15.70 3.37
N ALA A 244 -10.90 -14.71 3.10
CA ALA A 244 -9.97 -14.76 1.98
C ALA A 244 -8.92 -15.87 2.13
N LYS A 245 -8.45 -16.16 3.35
CA LYS A 245 -7.42 -17.17 3.62
C LYS A 245 -7.91 -18.62 3.53
N PHE A 246 -9.21 -18.87 3.68
CA PHE A 246 -9.80 -20.21 3.56
C PHE A 246 -10.22 -20.58 2.12
N SER A 247 -9.97 -19.72 1.12
CA SER A 247 -10.25 -20.00 -0.30
C SER A 247 -9.28 -20.98 -0.95
N ASP A 248 -8.05 -21.06 -0.44
CA ASP A 248 -7.00 -21.88 -1.03
C ASP A 248 -7.08 -23.27 -0.40
N GLY A 249 -7.84 -24.16 -1.06
CA GLY A 249 -8.05 -25.56 -0.68
C GLY A 249 -6.81 -26.46 -0.65
N SER A 250 -5.61 -25.90 -0.44
CA SER A 250 -4.40 -26.63 -0.12
C SER A 250 -4.16 -26.58 1.40
N GLY A 251 -4.43 -27.69 2.07
CA GLY A 251 -4.18 -27.90 3.50
C GLY A 251 -2.71 -27.85 3.91
N ASN A 252 -2.08 -26.68 3.81
CA ASN A 252 -0.82 -26.36 4.49
C ASN A 252 -1.06 -25.18 5.42
N VAL A 253 -1.54 -25.50 6.62
CA VAL A 253 -1.62 -24.56 7.75
C VAL A 253 -0.19 -24.29 8.24
N SER A 254 0.48 -23.31 7.62
CA SER A 254 1.55 -22.57 8.30
C SER A 254 0.87 -21.42 9.03
N GLY A 255 0.58 -21.69 10.31
CA GLY A 255 -0.28 -20.88 11.14
C GLY A 255 0.28 -19.48 11.38
N MET A 256 -0.59 -18.48 11.24
CA MET A 256 -0.51 -17.33 12.13
C MET A 256 -1.04 -17.80 13.48
N SER A 257 -0.21 -17.72 14.52
CA SER A 257 -0.63 -18.11 15.87
C SER A 257 -1.76 -17.19 16.35
N ASN A 258 -2.60 -17.66 17.28
CA ASN A 258 -3.63 -16.83 17.92
C ASN A 258 -3.04 -15.50 18.44
N ALA A 259 -1.75 -15.47 18.80
CA ALA A 259 -1.03 -14.26 19.23
C ALA A 259 -0.83 -13.21 18.12
N GLU A 260 -0.67 -13.60 16.85
CA GLU A 260 -0.52 -12.64 15.74
C GLU A 260 -1.87 -12.05 15.31
N LEU A 261 -2.93 -12.84 15.48
CA LEU A 261 -4.30 -12.39 15.28
C LEU A 261 -4.71 -11.41 16.41
N GLU A 262 -4.37 -11.72 17.66
CA GLU A 262 -4.51 -10.82 18.79
C GLU A 262 -3.71 -9.53 18.60
N ALA A 263 -2.49 -9.59 18.07
CA ALA A 263 -1.66 -8.41 17.81
C ALA A 263 -2.27 -7.46 16.75
N LYS A 264 -2.84 -8.00 15.67
CA LYS A 264 -3.52 -7.20 14.65
C LYS A 264 -4.84 -6.60 15.15
N VAL A 265 -5.62 -7.38 15.89
CA VAL A 265 -6.85 -6.89 16.52
C VAL A 265 -6.51 -5.77 17.53
N LYS A 266 -5.43 -5.92 18.30
CA LYS A 266 -4.97 -4.88 19.23
C LYS A 266 -4.48 -3.61 18.52
N GLN A 267 -3.77 -3.73 17.39
CA GLN A 267 -3.37 -2.57 16.57
C GLN A 267 -4.54 -1.82 15.93
N THR A 268 -5.67 -2.49 15.67
CA THR A 268 -6.87 -1.85 15.14
C THR A 268 -7.76 -1.25 16.23
N ILE A 269 -7.63 -1.70 17.48
CA ILE A 269 -8.42 -1.23 18.64
C ILE A 269 -7.76 -0.03 19.36
N ASP A 270 -6.44 0.15 19.26
CA ASP A 270 -5.71 1.20 19.98
C ASP A 270 -5.44 2.48 19.12
N GLN A 271 -6.29 2.80 18.14
CA GLN A 271 -6.34 4.11 17.45
C GLN A 271 -7.66 4.84 17.68
#